data_AF-A0A2S1SMN4-F1
#
_entry.id   AF-A0A2S1SMN4-F1
#
_cell.length_a   1.000
_cell.length_b   1.000
_cell.length_c   1.000
_cell.angle_alpha   90.00
_cell.angle_beta   90.00
_cell.angle_gamma   90.00
#
_symmetry.space_group_name_H-M   'P 1'
#
loop_
_entity.id
_entity.type
_entity.pdbx_description
1 polymer ?
#
loop_
_entity_poly.entity_id
_entity_poly.type
_entity_poly.pdbx_seq_one_letter_code
_entity_poly.pdbx_strand_id
1 'polypeptide(L)'
;MHGAGIKEALGAADPDAWLEFDEEVRVVRPNEPGRRSPDPARVPALALCHRDGRVREAALERVADHPDLLPLLVIRTADWAEPVRARARGLLPGLLAAAGPESLVQLTALVLRLSRRERGGFALESLTALLRSAGPARLEPLLASPDRRTRRFAYGLAVERGLLPADRLARAAAEDDDAVVQRLCAEAALRSGPTRDDVILALVRSRHPAARSAGVTALRRAGRHDEARPYLTDRSGLVRACARYVLRQGGIEPLPLYRALCADPADHGIPAWAPLGLAECGEAADAALLWPLTGHPVPSVRARAVAGLRLLGRVDLDRLRPLLDDPAPAVTRETATTLLPWAGRLPEDRLLNRATDDRSPAHTRRAAFRLLRARGGVAELRAAVALLDGPDRALATLARSLIQQWEPPVGGHHDPAELDALLDRCAHLFSGYALLRLRSRAGLSGRPRADGEPGTAGEPGTAREAAVVRGPGAVADPGAAVGPGAGSPVPSRSSRVGAIIRAWVKRTNA
;
A
#
# COMPACT_ATOMS: atom_id res chain seq x y z
N MET A 1 41.99 1.22 6.66
CA MET A 1 40.65 1.00 7.27
C MET A 1 40.12 2.31 7.87
N HIS A 2 39.65 3.27 7.06
CA HIS A 2 39.56 4.69 7.47
C HIS A 2 38.23 5.40 7.06
N GLY A 3 37.06 4.79 7.28
CA GLY A 3 35.76 5.34 6.83
C GLY A 3 34.59 5.32 7.84
N ALA A 4 34.86 4.95 9.10
CA ALA A 4 33.84 4.52 10.06
C ALA A 4 32.99 5.64 10.71
N GLY A 5 33.57 6.77 11.15
CA GLY A 5 32.94 7.63 12.17
C GLY A 5 31.59 8.32 11.84
N ILE A 6 31.47 9.07 10.73
CA ILE A 6 30.23 9.82 10.42
C ILE A 6 29.15 8.94 9.80
N LYS A 7 29.57 7.99 8.97
CA LYS A 7 28.70 7.01 8.32
C LYS A 7 28.08 6.07 9.36
N GLU A 8 28.84 5.59 10.34
CA GLU A 8 28.29 4.78 11.44
C GLU A 8 27.36 5.62 12.33
N ALA A 9 27.70 6.88 12.62
CA ALA A 9 26.89 7.75 13.47
C ALA A 9 25.54 8.13 12.85
N LEU A 10 25.47 8.29 11.52
CA LEU A 10 24.24 8.62 10.80
C LEU A 10 23.46 7.39 10.31
N GLY A 11 24.03 6.19 10.46
CA GLY A 11 23.49 4.98 9.84
C GLY A 11 23.70 5.01 8.32
N ALA A 12 24.85 4.52 7.88
CA ALA A 12 25.40 4.68 6.52
C ALA A 12 24.45 4.32 5.36
N ALA A 13 23.42 3.52 5.63
CA ALA A 13 22.45 3.03 4.65
C ALA A 13 21.19 3.90 4.53
N ASP A 14 20.91 4.83 5.46
CA ASP A 14 19.69 5.62 5.43
C ASP A 14 19.91 6.98 4.70
N PRO A 15 19.35 7.18 3.49
CA PRO A 15 19.48 8.45 2.79
C PRO A 15 18.73 9.59 3.50
N ASP A 16 17.68 9.30 4.26
CA ASP A 16 16.89 10.33 4.94
C ASP A 16 17.69 10.91 6.12
N ALA A 17 18.52 10.10 6.81
CA ALA A 17 19.41 10.56 7.87
C ALA A 17 20.41 11.65 7.42
N TRP A 18 20.90 11.59 6.17
CA TRP A 18 21.77 12.63 5.62
C TRP A 18 21.04 13.95 5.34
N LEU A 19 19.78 13.85 4.90
CA LEU A 19 18.93 15.02 4.64
C LEU A 19 18.50 15.68 5.96
N GLU A 20 18.13 14.87 6.95
CA GLU A 20 17.83 15.32 8.31
C GLU A 20 19.04 15.99 8.95
N PHE A 21 20.23 15.37 8.86
CA PHE A 21 21.45 15.96 9.40
C PHE A 21 21.75 17.34 8.79
N ASP A 22 21.61 17.49 7.47
CA ASP A 22 21.79 18.78 6.81
C ASP A 22 20.82 19.85 7.34
N GLU A 23 19.55 19.48 7.50
CA GLU A 23 18.53 20.37 8.02
C GLU A 23 18.77 20.72 9.50
N GLU A 24 19.12 19.74 10.33
CA GLU A 24 19.41 19.93 11.74
C GLU A 24 20.56 20.92 11.95
N VAL A 25 21.67 20.79 11.23
CA VAL A 25 22.82 21.70 11.37
C VAL A 25 22.48 23.12 10.93
N ARG A 26 21.57 23.30 9.95
CA ARG A 26 21.12 24.64 9.52
C ARG A 26 20.25 25.34 10.56
N VAL A 27 19.46 24.58 11.32
CA VAL A 27 18.50 25.11 12.30
C VAL A 27 19.17 25.41 13.64
N VAL A 28 20.24 24.68 14.00
CA VAL A 28 20.98 24.92 15.26
C VAL A 28 21.60 26.32 15.25
N ARG A 29 21.13 27.18 16.16
CA ARG A 29 21.70 28.51 16.38
C ARG A 29 23.00 28.39 17.21
N PRO A 30 24.11 29.04 16.81
CA PRO A 30 25.38 28.98 17.54
C PRO A 30 25.35 29.51 18.99
N ASN A 31 24.25 30.15 19.42
CA ASN A 31 24.17 30.94 20.65
C ASN A 31 23.30 30.31 21.76
N GLU A 32 23.11 28.99 21.80
CA GLU A 32 22.59 28.39 23.04
C GLU A 32 23.63 28.53 24.17
N PRO A 33 23.34 29.23 25.27
CA PRO A 33 24.30 29.43 26.35
C PRO A 33 24.64 28.08 27.01
N GLY A 34 25.92 27.71 27.04
CA GLY A 34 26.42 26.60 27.87
C GLY A 34 27.15 25.46 27.17
N ARG A 35 27.27 25.45 25.83
CA ARG A 35 28.10 24.46 25.11
C ARG A 35 29.27 25.14 24.39
N ARG A 36 30.50 24.91 24.86
CA ARG A 36 31.72 25.13 24.05
C ARG A 36 31.74 24.12 22.90
N SER A 37 30.99 24.39 21.84
CA SER A 37 31.09 23.65 20.59
C SER A 37 32.29 24.18 19.80
N PRO A 38 33.13 23.33 19.19
CA PRO A 38 34.13 23.80 18.24
C PRO A 38 33.44 24.59 17.12
N ASP A 39 34.15 25.60 16.59
CA ASP A 39 33.69 26.42 15.46
C ASP A 39 33.18 25.51 14.33
N PRO A 40 31.87 25.56 13.97
CA PRO A 40 31.28 24.73 12.94
C PRO A 40 32.01 24.82 11.59
N ALA A 41 32.68 25.94 11.30
CA ALA A 41 33.46 26.11 10.08
C ALA A 41 34.72 25.21 10.02
N ARG A 42 35.26 24.82 11.18
CA ARG A 42 36.46 23.96 11.29
C ARG A 42 36.16 22.49 11.02
N VAL A 43 34.94 22.02 11.27
CA VAL A 43 34.52 20.63 11.00
C VAL A 43 33.90 20.54 9.60
N PRO A 44 34.53 19.87 8.61
CA PRO A 44 34.09 19.88 7.21
C PRO A 44 32.61 19.48 7.01
N ALA A 45 32.13 18.47 7.72
CA ALA A 45 30.72 18.03 7.64
C ALA A 45 29.74 19.12 8.10
N LEU A 46 30.06 19.84 9.18
CA LEU A 46 29.24 20.94 9.67
C LEU A 46 29.37 22.18 8.79
N ALA A 47 30.59 22.45 8.30
CA ALA A 47 30.87 23.55 7.39
C ALA A 47 30.07 23.39 6.08
N LEU A 48 29.94 22.17 5.56
CA LEU A 48 29.11 21.85 4.40
C LEU A 48 27.61 22.08 4.67
N CYS A 49 27.14 21.94 5.91
CA CYS A 49 25.74 22.14 6.30
C CYS A 49 25.48 23.53 6.92
N HIS A 50 26.48 24.42 6.89
CA HIS A 50 26.41 25.71 7.57
C HIS A 50 25.35 26.64 6.96
N ARG A 51 24.76 27.53 7.77
CA ARG A 51 23.75 28.50 7.30
C ARG A 51 24.29 29.50 6.28
N ASP A 52 25.57 29.88 6.41
CA ASP A 52 26.26 30.79 5.48
C ASP A 52 26.74 30.01 4.23
N GLY A 53 26.29 30.47 3.05
CA GLY A 53 26.70 29.92 1.76
C GLY A 53 28.21 30.00 1.50
N ARG A 54 28.91 31.04 1.97
CA ARG A 54 30.36 31.19 1.75
C ARG A 54 31.16 30.13 2.48
N VAL A 55 30.75 29.81 3.72
CA VAL A 55 31.36 28.74 4.51
C VAL A 55 31.17 27.38 3.83
N ARG A 56 29.97 27.13 3.29
CA ARG A 56 29.67 25.90 2.56
C ARG A 56 30.47 25.79 1.27
N GLU A 57 30.59 26.87 0.51
CA GLU A 57 31.37 26.93 -0.72
C GLU A 57 32.84 26.61 -0.45
N ALA A 58 33.46 27.27 0.53
CA ALA A 58 34.84 27.00 0.93
C ALA A 58 35.03 25.57 1.45
N ALA A 59 34.03 25.00 2.12
CA ALA A 59 34.09 23.63 2.62
C ALA A 59 34.10 22.56 1.50
N LEU A 60 33.64 22.89 0.28
CA LEU A 60 33.65 21.94 -0.85
C LEU A 60 35.06 21.53 -1.28
N GLU A 61 36.07 22.38 -1.05
CA GLU A 61 37.47 22.07 -1.38
C GLU A 61 38.01 20.89 -0.58
N ARG A 62 37.49 20.69 0.64
CA ARG A 62 37.91 19.61 1.56
C ARG A 62 37.24 18.26 1.26
N VAL A 63 36.28 18.20 0.33
CA VAL A 63 35.56 16.95 0.04
C VAL A 63 36.45 15.93 -0.67
N ALA A 64 37.40 16.39 -1.50
CA ALA A 64 38.30 15.51 -2.24
C ALA A 64 39.14 14.61 -1.31
N ASP A 65 39.56 15.15 -0.16
CA ASP A 65 40.37 14.44 0.84
C ASP A 65 39.52 13.59 1.80
N HIS A 66 38.19 13.72 1.74
CA HIS A 66 37.25 13.09 2.67
C HIS A 66 36.08 12.42 1.93
N PRO A 67 36.29 11.20 1.37
CA PRO A 67 35.27 10.50 0.60
C PRO A 67 33.99 10.18 1.37
N ASP A 68 34.06 10.17 2.71
CA ASP A 68 32.92 10.03 3.61
C ASP A 68 31.94 11.22 3.57
N LEU A 69 32.36 12.36 3.00
CA LEU A 69 31.53 13.57 2.82
C LEU A 69 30.83 13.64 1.46
N LEU A 70 31.04 12.67 0.55
CA LEU A 70 30.36 12.62 -0.74
C LEU A 70 28.82 12.73 -0.64
N PRO A 71 28.13 12.15 0.36
CA PRO A 71 26.70 12.36 0.53
C PRO A 71 26.33 13.84 0.68
N LEU A 72 27.09 14.62 1.46
CA LEU A 72 26.84 16.05 1.63
C LEU A 72 27.12 16.83 0.34
N LEU A 73 28.16 16.46 -0.41
CA LEU A 73 28.40 17.01 -1.75
C LEU A 73 27.20 16.79 -2.67
N VAL A 74 26.62 15.58 -2.67
CA VAL A 74 25.39 15.28 -3.44
C VAL A 74 24.27 16.25 -3.07
N ILE A 75 24.02 16.48 -1.77
CA ILE A 75 23.00 17.45 -1.33
C ILE A 75 23.35 18.87 -1.81
N ARG A 76 24.62 19.28 -1.77
CA ARG A 76 25.08 20.59 -2.26
C ARG A 76 24.92 20.79 -3.76
N THR A 77 24.78 19.73 -4.58
CA THR A 77 24.46 19.91 -6.01
C THR A 77 23.07 20.46 -6.29
N ALA A 78 22.21 20.49 -5.27
CA ALA A 78 20.87 21.08 -5.27
C ALA A 78 20.78 22.33 -4.36
N ASP A 79 21.91 22.98 -4.08
CA ASP A 79 21.92 24.12 -3.15
C ASP A 79 21.05 25.30 -3.60
N TRP A 80 20.52 26.07 -2.65
CA TRP A 80 19.83 27.32 -2.95
C TRP A 80 20.81 28.40 -3.43
N ALA A 81 22.03 28.44 -2.85
CA ALA A 81 23.07 29.38 -3.24
C ALA A 81 23.74 28.92 -4.54
N GLU A 82 23.64 29.72 -5.59
CA GLU A 82 24.20 29.39 -6.90
C GLU A 82 25.71 29.08 -6.89
N PRO A 83 26.58 29.85 -6.20
CA PRO A 83 28.02 29.56 -6.17
C PRO A 83 28.33 28.18 -5.58
N VAL A 84 27.70 27.85 -4.44
CA VAL A 84 27.82 26.53 -3.79
C VAL A 84 27.38 25.42 -4.74
N ARG A 85 26.22 25.63 -5.39
CA ARG A 85 25.65 24.66 -6.32
C ARG A 85 26.54 24.42 -7.52
N ALA A 86 27.02 25.48 -8.18
CA ALA A 86 27.89 25.40 -9.35
C ALA A 86 29.20 24.69 -9.01
N ARG A 87 29.84 25.03 -7.88
CA ARG A 87 31.06 24.39 -7.40
C ARG A 87 30.84 22.90 -7.11
N ALA A 88 29.77 22.55 -6.38
CA ALA A 88 29.45 21.16 -6.07
C ALA A 88 29.19 20.32 -7.33
N ARG A 89 28.50 20.90 -8.32
CA ARG A 89 28.25 20.26 -9.62
C ARG A 89 29.53 20.02 -10.42
N GLY A 90 30.51 20.92 -10.34
CA GLY A 90 31.82 20.74 -10.97
C GLY A 90 32.64 19.61 -10.34
N LEU A 91 32.52 19.38 -9.03
CA LEU A 91 33.28 18.34 -8.31
C LEU A 91 32.66 16.94 -8.42
N LEU A 92 31.33 16.85 -8.51
CA LEU A 92 30.60 15.58 -8.38
C LEU A 92 31.05 14.50 -9.39
N PRO A 93 31.19 14.76 -10.70
CA PRO A 93 31.51 13.69 -11.67
C PRO A 93 32.84 12.98 -11.38
N GLY A 94 33.89 13.74 -11.05
CA GLY A 94 35.21 13.16 -10.74
C GLY A 94 35.19 12.32 -9.47
N LEU A 95 34.52 12.79 -8.42
CA LEU A 95 34.42 12.08 -7.14
C LEU A 95 33.51 10.85 -7.23
N LEU A 96 32.44 10.90 -8.03
CA LEU A 96 31.63 9.71 -8.32
C LEU A 96 32.43 8.66 -9.10
N ALA A 97 33.27 9.07 -10.06
CA ALA A 97 34.12 8.16 -10.80
C ALA A 97 35.13 7.42 -9.89
N ALA A 98 35.68 8.11 -8.90
CA ALA A 98 36.58 7.55 -7.89
C ALA A 98 35.87 6.73 -6.80
N ALA A 99 34.55 6.85 -6.66
CA ALA A 99 33.81 6.17 -5.60
C ALA A 99 33.80 4.64 -5.78
N GLY A 100 34.06 3.94 -4.68
CA GLY A 100 33.95 2.47 -4.62
C GLY A 100 32.49 1.98 -4.66
N PRO A 101 32.26 0.68 -4.93
CA PRO A 101 30.92 0.14 -5.17
C PRO A 101 29.95 0.30 -3.99
N GLU A 102 30.41 0.11 -2.74
CA GLU A 102 29.59 0.30 -1.54
C GLU A 102 29.10 1.75 -1.39
N SER A 103 29.98 2.72 -1.64
CA SER A 103 29.62 4.14 -1.64
C SER A 103 28.61 4.46 -2.74
N LEU A 104 28.72 3.83 -3.93
CA LEU A 104 27.76 4.01 -5.00
C LEU A 104 26.36 3.53 -4.63
N VAL A 105 26.21 2.45 -3.86
CA VAL A 105 24.89 2.00 -3.37
C VAL A 105 24.24 3.06 -2.49
N GLN A 106 24.99 3.59 -1.51
CA GLN A 106 24.52 4.63 -0.59
C GLN A 106 24.17 5.93 -1.33
N LEU A 107 25.06 6.37 -2.23
CA LEU A 107 24.87 7.57 -3.02
C LEU A 107 23.70 7.44 -3.98
N THR A 108 23.46 6.27 -4.57
CA THR A 108 22.31 6.04 -5.46
C THR A 108 21.00 6.23 -4.72
N ALA A 109 20.87 5.66 -3.51
CA ALA A 109 19.67 5.83 -2.69
C ALA A 109 19.43 7.32 -2.39
N LEU A 110 20.47 8.05 -1.98
CA LEU A 110 20.39 9.49 -1.70
C LEU A 110 20.06 10.32 -2.94
N VAL A 111 20.70 10.06 -4.07
CA VAL A 111 20.47 10.76 -5.34
C VAL A 111 19.04 10.57 -5.82
N LEU A 112 18.51 9.35 -5.76
CA LEU A 112 17.12 9.06 -6.13
C LEU A 112 16.12 9.77 -5.21
N ARG A 113 16.43 9.96 -3.92
CA ARG A 113 15.62 10.76 -2.98
C ARG A 113 15.69 12.24 -3.32
N LEU A 114 16.90 12.76 -3.52
CA LEU A 114 17.16 14.16 -3.82
C LEU A 114 16.53 14.60 -5.15
N SER A 115 16.51 13.73 -6.16
CA SER A 115 15.95 14.00 -7.50
C SER A 115 14.47 14.42 -7.49
N ARG A 116 13.76 14.16 -6.38
CA ARG A 116 12.36 14.56 -6.18
C ARG A 116 12.20 16.02 -5.75
N ARG A 117 13.29 16.71 -5.41
CA ARG A 117 13.28 18.12 -5.00
C ARG A 117 13.55 19.03 -6.19
N GLU A 118 13.06 20.26 -6.08
CA GLU A 118 13.41 21.35 -7.00
C GLU A 118 14.94 21.49 -7.04
N ARG A 119 15.57 21.34 -8.23
CA ARG A 119 17.03 21.37 -8.48
C ARG A 119 17.83 20.09 -8.16
N GLY A 120 17.17 19.00 -7.79
CA GLY A 120 17.81 17.70 -7.51
C GLY A 120 18.24 16.87 -8.72
N GLY A 121 17.87 17.26 -9.95
CA GLY A 121 18.08 16.45 -11.16
C GLY A 121 19.54 16.21 -11.53
N PHE A 122 20.43 17.19 -11.31
CA PHE A 122 21.83 17.11 -11.76
C PHE A 122 22.59 15.90 -11.20
N ALA A 123 22.39 15.57 -9.93
CA ALA A 123 23.07 14.43 -9.32
C ALA A 123 22.61 13.10 -9.93
N LEU A 124 21.32 13.00 -10.30
CA LEU A 124 20.78 11.83 -10.97
C LEU A 124 21.35 11.71 -12.39
N GLU A 125 21.42 12.81 -13.14
CA GLU A 125 22.03 12.83 -14.47
C GLU A 125 23.50 12.40 -14.42
N SER A 126 24.28 12.95 -13.47
CA SER A 126 25.70 12.62 -13.28
C SER A 126 25.90 11.14 -12.92
N LEU A 127 25.10 10.62 -11.98
CA LEU A 127 25.15 9.21 -11.58
C LEU A 127 24.75 8.29 -12.74
N THR A 128 23.69 8.66 -13.48
CA THR A 128 23.23 7.90 -14.64
C THR A 128 24.28 7.86 -15.73
N ALA A 129 24.94 8.98 -16.03
CA ALA A 129 26.02 9.06 -17.01
C ALA A 129 27.20 8.15 -16.62
N LEU A 130 27.63 8.17 -15.35
CA LEU A 130 28.66 7.28 -14.83
C LEU A 130 28.27 5.81 -14.98
N LEU A 131 27.06 5.43 -14.55
CA LEU A 131 26.63 4.05 -14.54
C LEU A 131 26.30 3.53 -15.95
N ARG A 132 26.03 4.40 -16.92
CA ARG A 132 25.90 4.03 -18.34
C ARG A 132 27.23 3.67 -18.99
N SER A 133 28.34 4.25 -18.54
CA SER A 133 29.68 3.89 -19.04
C SER A 133 30.39 2.83 -18.19
N ALA A 134 29.93 2.59 -16.97
CA ALA A 134 30.54 1.64 -16.04
C ALA A 134 30.44 0.17 -16.49
N GLY A 135 31.41 -0.67 -16.11
CA GLY A 135 31.32 -2.13 -16.31
C GLY A 135 30.32 -2.82 -15.35
N PRO A 136 29.94 -4.09 -15.63
CA PRO A 136 28.96 -4.84 -14.82
C PRO A 136 29.28 -4.89 -13.33
N ALA A 137 30.56 -5.01 -12.97
CA ALA A 137 31.03 -5.09 -11.59
C ALA A 137 30.63 -3.87 -10.73
N ARG A 138 30.47 -2.68 -11.34
CA ARG A 138 30.01 -1.48 -10.62
C ARG A 138 28.50 -1.45 -10.42
N LEU A 139 27.71 -2.10 -11.28
CA LEU A 139 26.26 -2.19 -11.15
C LEU A 139 25.83 -3.30 -10.20
N GLU A 140 26.63 -4.36 -10.10
CA GLU A 140 26.34 -5.57 -9.35
C GLU A 140 25.83 -5.31 -7.91
N PRO A 141 26.48 -4.46 -7.08
CA PRO A 141 25.99 -4.22 -5.72
C PRO A 141 24.67 -3.44 -5.68
N LEU A 142 24.37 -2.63 -6.70
CA LEU A 142 23.11 -1.89 -6.77
C LEU A 142 21.93 -2.81 -7.10
N LEU A 143 22.16 -3.88 -7.87
CA LEU A 143 21.15 -4.91 -8.16
C LEU A 143 20.73 -5.67 -6.90
N ALA A 144 21.65 -5.84 -5.94
CA ALA A 144 21.43 -6.50 -4.65
C ALA A 144 21.03 -5.55 -3.51
N SER A 145 20.93 -4.24 -3.77
CA SER A 145 20.61 -3.24 -2.75
C SER A 145 19.28 -3.56 -2.05
N PRO A 146 19.11 -3.38 -0.73
CA PRO A 146 17.80 -3.54 -0.08
C PRO A 146 16.82 -2.40 -0.43
N ASP A 147 17.32 -1.24 -0.90
CA ASP A 147 16.47 -0.13 -1.34
C ASP A 147 15.84 -0.42 -2.71
N ARG A 148 14.50 -0.52 -2.73
CA ARG A 148 13.72 -0.85 -3.92
C ARG A 148 13.95 0.11 -5.08
N ARG A 149 14.13 1.41 -4.81
CA ARG A 149 14.34 2.41 -5.88
C ARG A 149 15.71 2.24 -6.52
N THR A 150 16.73 1.97 -5.72
CA THR A 150 18.09 1.65 -6.17
C THR A 150 18.10 0.40 -7.04
N ARG A 151 17.45 -0.70 -6.60
CA ARG A 151 17.34 -1.92 -7.43
C ARG A 151 16.65 -1.65 -8.75
N ARG A 152 15.48 -1.00 -8.74
CA ARG A 152 14.75 -0.66 -9.99
C ARG A 152 15.60 0.13 -10.97
N PHE A 153 16.31 1.16 -10.47
CA PHE A 153 17.19 1.98 -11.28
C PHE A 153 18.36 1.15 -11.87
N ALA A 154 19.00 0.32 -11.05
CA ALA A 154 20.09 -0.54 -11.49
C ALA A 154 19.66 -1.59 -12.51
N TYR A 155 18.55 -2.28 -12.28
CA TYR A 155 17.99 -3.23 -13.26
C TYR A 155 17.56 -2.52 -14.55
N GLY A 156 17.01 -1.31 -14.46
CA GLY A 156 16.70 -0.48 -15.62
C GLY A 156 17.92 -0.26 -16.51
N LEU A 157 19.03 0.20 -15.93
CA LEU A 157 20.30 0.40 -16.64
C LEU A 157 20.90 -0.91 -17.16
N ALA A 158 20.86 -1.97 -16.37
CA ALA A 158 21.42 -3.26 -16.75
C ALA A 158 20.66 -3.88 -17.94
N VAL A 159 19.34 -3.71 -18.00
CA VAL A 159 18.50 -4.14 -19.13
C VAL A 159 18.67 -3.24 -20.34
N GLU A 160 18.69 -1.90 -20.17
CA GLU A 160 18.94 -0.92 -21.24
C GLU A 160 20.24 -1.26 -21.99
N ARG A 161 21.27 -1.67 -21.25
CA ARG A 161 22.60 -1.95 -21.77
C ARG A 161 22.87 -3.42 -22.10
N GLY A 162 21.90 -4.31 -21.90
CA GLY A 162 22.06 -5.75 -22.16
C GLY A 162 23.19 -6.42 -21.36
N LEU A 163 23.43 -5.99 -20.11
CA LEU A 163 24.58 -6.45 -19.31
C LEU A 163 24.37 -7.78 -18.59
N LEU A 164 23.12 -8.25 -18.51
CA LEU A 164 22.77 -9.46 -17.78
C LEU A 164 22.34 -10.55 -18.76
N PRO A 165 22.83 -11.80 -18.59
CA PRO A 165 22.38 -12.91 -19.41
C PRO A 165 20.92 -13.27 -19.11
N ALA A 166 20.26 -13.93 -20.08
CA ALA A 166 18.83 -14.21 -20.03
C ALA A 166 18.41 -15.05 -18.80
N ASP A 167 19.20 -16.06 -18.41
CA ASP A 167 18.92 -16.88 -17.21
C ASP A 167 18.97 -16.08 -15.92
N ARG A 168 19.88 -15.11 -15.86
CA ARG A 168 20.01 -14.26 -14.68
C ARG A 168 18.84 -13.30 -14.56
N LEU A 169 18.37 -12.75 -15.68
CA LEU A 169 17.15 -11.95 -15.74
C LEU A 169 15.93 -12.81 -15.37
N ALA A 170 15.85 -14.05 -15.85
CA ALA A 170 14.74 -14.96 -15.51
C ALA A 170 14.71 -15.31 -14.02
N ARG A 171 15.87 -15.54 -13.39
CA ARG A 171 15.99 -15.75 -11.94
C ARG A 171 15.57 -14.50 -11.15
N ALA A 172 16.07 -13.33 -11.52
CA ALA A 172 15.63 -12.07 -10.90
C ALA A 172 14.11 -11.87 -11.04
N ALA A 173 13.53 -12.22 -12.19
CA ALA A 173 12.09 -12.17 -12.41
C ALA A 173 11.30 -13.13 -11.50
N ALA A 174 11.88 -14.27 -11.16
CA ALA A 174 11.24 -15.29 -10.33
C ALA A 174 11.37 -15.02 -8.82
N GLU A 175 12.49 -14.43 -8.39
CA GLU A 175 12.91 -14.40 -6.99
C GLU A 175 12.79 -13.03 -6.30
N ASP A 176 12.93 -11.92 -7.04
CA ASP A 176 12.89 -10.56 -6.45
C ASP A 176 11.55 -10.31 -5.73
N ASP A 177 11.47 -9.35 -4.81
CA ASP A 177 10.24 -9.00 -4.08
C ASP A 177 9.50 -7.81 -4.73
N ASP A 178 10.12 -7.11 -5.68
CA ASP A 178 9.59 -5.93 -6.33
C ASP A 178 8.98 -6.25 -7.70
N ALA A 179 7.65 -6.09 -7.81
CA ALA A 179 6.90 -6.41 -9.03
C ALA A 179 7.35 -5.62 -10.28
N VAL A 180 7.99 -4.45 -10.13
CA VAL A 180 8.53 -3.70 -11.28
C VAL A 180 9.80 -4.36 -11.79
N VAL A 181 10.72 -4.73 -10.88
CA VAL A 181 11.93 -5.49 -11.23
C VAL A 181 11.55 -6.83 -11.86
N GLN A 182 10.60 -7.54 -11.27
CA GLN A 182 10.16 -8.84 -11.77
C GLN A 182 9.71 -8.79 -13.23
N ARG A 183 8.83 -7.84 -13.55
CA ARG A 183 8.28 -7.64 -14.89
C ARG A 183 9.37 -7.20 -15.88
N LEU A 184 10.17 -6.20 -15.49
CA LEU A 184 11.28 -5.71 -16.32
C LEU A 184 12.23 -6.84 -16.70
N CYS A 185 12.62 -7.68 -15.72
CA CYS A 185 13.54 -8.77 -15.96
C CYS A 185 12.91 -9.91 -16.78
N ALA A 186 11.63 -10.24 -16.57
CA ALA A 186 10.93 -11.24 -17.37
C ALA A 186 10.87 -10.83 -18.85
N GLU A 187 10.48 -9.58 -19.13
CA GLU A 187 10.43 -9.03 -20.48
C GLU A 187 11.81 -8.94 -21.14
N ALA A 188 12.83 -8.58 -20.36
CA ALA A 188 14.22 -8.53 -20.84
C ALA A 188 14.75 -9.94 -21.18
N ALA A 189 14.57 -10.92 -20.27
CA ALA A 189 15.01 -12.29 -20.48
C ALA A 189 14.46 -12.89 -21.78
N LEU A 190 13.19 -12.63 -22.08
CA LEU A 190 12.53 -13.11 -23.29
C LEU A 190 12.93 -12.35 -24.57
N ARG A 191 13.58 -11.19 -24.46
CA ARG A 191 14.11 -10.42 -25.60
C ARG A 191 15.58 -10.74 -25.89
N SER A 192 16.31 -11.30 -24.93
CA SER A 192 17.77 -11.55 -25.00
C SER A 192 18.21 -12.66 -25.97
N GLY A 193 17.35 -13.13 -26.87
CA GLY A 193 17.68 -14.14 -27.88
C GLY A 193 16.70 -15.32 -27.92
N PRO A 194 17.12 -16.48 -28.45
CA PRO A 194 16.32 -17.70 -28.45
C PRO A 194 15.86 -18.06 -27.04
N THR A 195 14.59 -18.41 -26.91
CA THR A 195 14.00 -18.74 -25.62
C THR A 195 14.48 -20.12 -25.19
N ARG A 196 15.50 -20.15 -24.32
CA ARG A 196 16.07 -21.38 -23.75
C ARG A 196 15.17 -21.96 -22.66
N ASP A 197 15.29 -23.27 -22.46
CA ASP A 197 14.49 -24.04 -21.49
C ASP A 197 14.69 -23.59 -20.05
N ASP A 198 15.92 -23.24 -19.66
CA ASP A 198 16.24 -22.74 -18.32
C ASP A 198 15.51 -21.42 -17.99
N VAL A 199 15.39 -20.53 -18.98
CA VAL A 199 14.64 -19.26 -18.88
C VAL A 199 13.14 -19.52 -18.73
N ILE A 200 12.56 -20.37 -19.59
CA ILE A 200 11.13 -20.70 -19.51
C ILE A 200 10.83 -21.33 -18.15
N LEU A 201 11.63 -22.30 -17.73
CA LEU A 201 11.42 -23.05 -16.49
C LEU A 201 11.45 -22.14 -15.26
N ALA A 202 12.42 -21.22 -15.19
CA ALA A 202 12.51 -20.24 -14.11
C ALA A 202 11.25 -19.35 -14.05
N LEU A 203 10.78 -18.86 -15.19
CA LEU A 203 9.62 -17.98 -15.27
C LEU A 203 8.32 -18.71 -14.90
N VAL A 204 8.05 -19.89 -15.47
CA VAL A 204 6.80 -20.61 -15.23
C VAL A 204 6.67 -21.16 -13.81
N ARG A 205 7.79 -21.39 -13.12
CA ARG A 205 7.82 -21.81 -11.70
C ARG A 205 7.73 -20.64 -10.72
N SER A 206 7.79 -19.40 -11.19
CA SER A 206 7.74 -18.23 -10.32
C SER A 206 6.49 -18.22 -9.44
N ARG A 207 6.60 -17.77 -8.19
CA ARG A 207 5.40 -17.50 -7.36
C ARG A 207 4.62 -16.28 -7.86
N HIS A 208 5.24 -15.44 -8.68
CA HIS A 208 4.69 -14.17 -9.16
C HIS A 208 3.96 -14.33 -10.49
N PRO A 209 2.69 -13.86 -10.59
CA PRO A 209 1.88 -14.09 -11.78
C PRO A 209 2.43 -13.41 -13.03
N ALA A 210 3.08 -12.25 -12.93
CA ALA A 210 3.66 -11.56 -14.08
C ALA A 210 4.82 -12.34 -14.71
N ALA A 211 5.71 -12.90 -13.90
CA ALA A 211 6.80 -13.75 -14.38
C ALA A 211 6.26 -15.08 -14.94
N ARG A 212 5.30 -15.72 -14.25
CA ARG A 212 4.64 -16.93 -14.77
C ARG A 212 3.95 -16.69 -16.10
N SER A 213 3.20 -15.60 -16.26
CA SER A 213 2.49 -15.31 -17.50
C SER A 213 3.45 -15.03 -18.65
N ALA A 214 4.59 -14.39 -18.38
CA ALA A 214 5.67 -14.24 -19.35
C ALA A 214 6.25 -15.60 -19.75
N GLY A 215 6.55 -16.48 -18.79
CA GLY A 215 7.02 -17.85 -19.04
C GLY A 215 6.04 -18.69 -19.86
N VAL A 216 4.74 -18.65 -19.52
CA VAL A 216 3.70 -19.34 -20.28
C VAL A 216 3.63 -18.81 -21.71
N THR A 217 3.67 -17.48 -21.88
CA THR A 217 3.70 -16.86 -23.22
C THR A 217 4.94 -17.26 -24.02
N ALA A 218 6.07 -17.49 -23.35
CA ALA A 218 7.31 -17.92 -23.98
C ALA A 218 7.23 -19.33 -24.60
N LEU A 219 6.36 -20.21 -24.09
CA LEU A 219 6.11 -21.53 -24.67
C LEU A 219 5.69 -21.45 -26.15
N ARG A 220 4.94 -20.41 -26.54
CA ARG A 220 4.59 -20.14 -27.94
C ARG A 220 5.82 -19.96 -28.82
N ARG A 221 6.77 -19.13 -28.38
CA ARG A 221 8.01 -18.86 -29.15
C ARG A 221 8.87 -20.11 -29.28
N ALA A 222 8.79 -21.01 -28.31
CA ALA A 222 9.46 -22.32 -28.34
C ALA A 222 8.67 -23.40 -29.11
N GLY A 223 7.48 -23.10 -29.65
CA GLY A 223 6.61 -24.07 -30.33
C GLY A 223 5.95 -25.11 -29.40
N ARG A 224 6.11 -24.96 -28.08
CA ARG A 224 5.68 -25.91 -27.03
C ARG A 224 4.26 -25.61 -26.54
N HIS A 225 3.32 -25.43 -27.48
CA HIS A 225 1.97 -24.94 -27.16
C HIS A 225 1.22 -25.82 -26.16
N ASP A 226 1.34 -27.15 -26.30
CA ASP A 226 0.69 -28.14 -25.43
C ASP A 226 1.08 -28.01 -23.95
N GLU A 227 2.28 -27.52 -23.67
CA GLU A 227 2.76 -27.33 -22.29
C GLU A 227 2.04 -26.19 -21.56
N ALA A 228 1.23 -25.40 -22.26
CA ALA A 228 0.38 -24.39 -21.64
C ALA A 228 -0.84 -25.00 -20.92
N ARG A 229 -1.21 -26.27 -21.18
CA ARG A 229 -2.43 -26.91 -20.61
C ARG A 229 -2.51 -26.84 -19.08
N PRO A 230 -1.46 -27.16 -18.29
CA PRO A 230 -1.54 -27.08 -16.81
C PRO A 230 -1.83 -25.68 -16.27
N TYR A 231 -1.55 -24.64 -17.07
CA TYR A 231 -1.74 -23.24 -16.67
C TYR A 231 -3.16 -22.72 -16.90
N LEU A 232 -4.04 -23.51 -17.53
CA LEU A 232 -5.47 -23.22 -17.60
C LEU A 232 -6.11 -23.16 -16.21
N THR A 233 -5.55 -23.85 -15.23
CA THR A 233 -6.07 -23.87 -13.86
C THR A 233 -5.17 -23.10 -12.89
N ASP A 234 -4.33 -22.18 -13.39
CA ASP A 234 -3.53 -21.28 -12.55
C ASP A 234 -4.46 -20.37 -11.72
N ARG A 235 -4.00 -19.98 -10.53
CA ARG A 235 -4.71 -19.06 -9.64
C ARG A 235 -4.91 -17.65 -10.21
N SER A 236 -4.02 -17.22 -11.08
CA SER A 236 -4.04 -15.90 -11.71
C SER A 236 -4.81 -15.93 -13.02
N GLY A 237 -5.81 -15.06 -13.15
CA GLY A 237 -6.55 -14.88 -14.40
C GLY A 237 -5.67 -14.46 -15.58
N LEU A 238 -4.60 -13.69 -15.33
CA LEU A 238 -3.63 -13.32 -16.36
C LEU A 238 -2.87 -14.55 -16.90
N VAL A 239 -2.42 -15.44 -16.01
CA VAL A 239 -1.73 -16.67 -16.42
C VAL A 239 -2.67 -17.59 -17.20
N ARG A 240 -3.92 -17.74 -16.75
CA ARG A 240 -4.94 -18.50 -17.49
C ARG A 240 -5.21 -17.90 -18.87
N ALA A 241 -5.28 -16.57 -18.98
CA ALA A 241 -5.47 -15.89 -20.26
C ALA A 241 -4.28 -16.13 -21.22
N CYS A 242 -3.05 -16.05 -20.72
CA CYS A 242 -1.86 -16.41 -21.49
C CYS A 242 -1.88 -17.88 -21.91
N ALA A 243 -2.27 -18.80 -21.03
CA ALA A 243 -2.39 -20.23 -21.36
C ALA A 243 -3.40 -20.46 -22.49
N ARG A 244 -4.60 -19.85 -22.40
CA ARG A 244 -5.61 -19.89 -23.47
C ARG A 244 -5.08 -19.34 -24.78
N TYR A 245 -4.38 -18.19 -24.73
CA TYR A 245 -3.77 -17.60 -25.90
C TYR A 245 -2.76 -18.55 -26.55
N VAL A 246 -1.83 -19.11 -25.79
CA VAL A 246 -0.79 -20.02 -26.29
C VAL A 246 -1.37 -21.30 -26.88
N LEU A 247 -2.36 -21.91 -26.23
CA LEU A 247 -3.03 -23.10 -26.77
C LEU A 247 -3.68 -22.84 -28.13
N ARG A 248 -4.36 -21.69 -28.29
CA ARG A 248 -4.95 -21.30 -29.59
C ARG A 248 -3.90 -21.09 -30.67
N GLN A 249 -2.69 -20.62 -30.32
CA GLN A 249 -1.60 -20.52 -31.30
C GLN A 249 -1.13 -21.90 -31.78
N GLY A 250 -1.32 -22.95 -30.97
CA GLY A 250 -1.11 -24.35 -31.36
C GLY A 250 -2.36 -25.05 -31.92
N GLY A 251 -3.44 -24.32 -32.20
CA GLY A 251 -4.69 -24.89 -32.72
C GLY A 251 -5.56 -25.63 -31.69
N ILE A 252 -5.30 -25.46 -30.40
CA ILE A 252 -6.05 -26.13 -29.32
C ILE A 252 -7.05 -25.15 -28.71
N GLU A 253 -8.33 -25.46 -28.83
CA GLU A 253 -9.38 -24.65 -28.20
C GLU A 253 -9.51 -24.94 -26.69
N PRO A 254 -9.41 -23.92 -25.81
CA PRO A 254 -9.47 -24.13 -24.37
C PRO A 254 -10.86 -24.51 -23.81
N LEU A 255 -11.94 -24.08 -24.45
CA LEU A 255 -13.30 -24.26 -23.92
C LEU A 255 -13.68 -25.75 -23.73
N PRO A 256 -13.47 -26.65 -24.72
CA PRO A 256 -13.67 -28.08 -24.51
C PRO A 256 -12.87 -28.67 -23.33
N LEU A 257 -11.65 -28.18 -23.09
CA LEU A 257 -10.81 -28.63 -21.97
C LEU A 257 -11.42 -28.23 -20.62
N TYR A 258 -11.91 -27.00 -20.50
CA TYR A 258 -12.60 -26.57 -19.27
C TYR A 258 -13.93 -27.30 -19.05
N ARG A 259 -14.70 -27.56 -20.12
CA ARG A 259 -15.93 -28.35 -20.06
C ARG A 259 -15.64 -29.75 -19.53
N ALA A 260 -14.61 -30.41 -20.06
CA ALA A 260 -14.17 -31.72 -19.59
C ALA A 260 -13.75 -31.70 -18.11
N LEU A 261 -12.96 -30.69 -17.69
CA LEU A 261 -12.56 -30.52 -16.29
C LEU A 261 -13.72 -30.27 -15.32
N CYS A 262 -14.87 -29.78 -15.81
CA CYS A 262 -16.04 -29.47 -15.00
C CYS A 262 -17.22 -30.43 -15.24
N ALA A 263 -17.01 -31.52 -15.98
CA ALA A 263 -18.08 -32.40 -16.44
C ALA A 263 -18.66 -33.26 -15.31
N ASP A 264 -17.81 -33.75 -14.41
CA ASP A 264 -18.21 -34.63 -13.30
C ASP A 264 -18.15 -33.89 -11.96
N PRO A 265 -19.27 -33.42 -11.40
CA PRO A 265 -19.28 -32.76 -10.10
C PRO A 265 -18.98 -33.68 -8.91
N ALA A 266 -18.90 -35.00 -9.11
CA ALA A 266 -18.45 -35.95 -8.10
C ALA A 266 -16.93 -36.16 -8.10
N ASP A 267 -16.19 -35.61 -9.06
CA ASP A 267 -14.73 -35.71 -9.09
C ASP A 267 -14.07 -34.78 -8.06
N HIS A 268 -13.51 -35.36 -7.00
CA HIS A 268 -12.80 -34.60 -5.96
C HIS A 268 -11.47 -33.99 -6.47
N GLY A 269 -10.99 -34.43 -7.63
CA GLY A 269 -9.76 -34.00 -8.28
C GLY A 269 -9.88 -32.73 -9.12
N ILE A 270 -11.08 -32.13 -9.24
CA ILE A 270 -11.28 -30.90 -10.03
C ILE A 270 -10.31 -29.81 -9.56
N PRO A 271 -9.46 -29.27 -10.46
CA PRO A 271 -8.61 -28.15 -10.13
C PRO A 271 -9.46 -26.94 -9.70
N ALA A 272 -9.16 -26.38 -8.54
CA ALA A 272 -9.97 -25.33 -7.90
C ALA A 272 -10.33 -24.13 -8.79
N TRP A 273 -9.50 -23.81 -9.79
CA TRP A 273 -9.68 -22.67 -10.68
C TRP A 273 -10.31 -23.03 -12.03
N ALA A 274 -10.54 -24.31 -12.32
CA ALA A 274 -11.22 -24.75 -13.53
C ALA A 274 -12.63 -24.13 -13.70
N PRO A 275 -13.49 -24.04 -12.65
CA PRO A 275 -14.83 -23.46 -12.80
C PRO A 275 -14.79 -21.99 -13.22
N LEU A 276 -13.85 -21.21 -12.66
CA LEU A 276 -13.68 -19.81 -13.05
C LEU A 276 -13.04 -19.69 -14.45
N GLY A 277 -12.10 -20.57 -14.78
CA GLY A 277 -11.50 -20.63 -16.11
C GLY A 277 -12.51 -20.96 -17.21
N LEU A 278 -13.48 -21.85 -16.93
CA LEU A 278 -14.62 -22.12 -17.80
C LEU A 278 -15.42 -20.85 -18.06
N ALA A 279 -15.80 -20.12 -17.01
CA ALA A 279 -16.58 -18.90 -17.13
C ALA A 279 -15.85 -17.75 -17.87
N GLU A 280 -14.52 -17.74 -17.88
CA GLU A 280 -13.73 -16.71 -18.57
C GLU A 280 -13.73 -16.82 -20.10
N CYS A 281 -14.09 -17.99 -20.65
CA CYS A 281 -14.15 -18.18 -22.10
C CYS A 281 -15.35 -19.01 -22.58
N GLY A 282 -16.25 -19.38 -21.66
CA GLY A 282 -17.48 -20.09 -21.94
C GLY A 282 -18.65 -19.15 -22.23
N GLU A 283 -19.80 -19.77 -22.44
CA GLU A 283 -21.05 -19.12 -22.76
C GLU A 283 -22.10 -19.37 -21.66
N ALA A 284 -23.28 -18.76 -21.83
CA ALA A 284 -24.37 -18.87 -20.87
C ALA A 284 -24.76 -20.32 -20.53
N ALA A 285 -24.72 -21.23 -21.51
CA ALA A 285 -25.07 -22.64 -21.34
C ALA A 285 -24.11 -23.38 -20.39
N ASP A 286 -22.85 -22.91 -20.27
CA ASP A 286 -21.85 -23.52 -19.40
C ASP A 286 -22.17 -23.37 -17.91
N ALA A 287 -23.12 -22.49 -17.55
CA ALA A 287 -23.64 -22.43 -16.18
C ALA A 287 -24.26 -23.76 -15.72
N ALA A 288 -24.74 -24.60 -16.64
CA ALA A 288 -25.22 -25.94 -16.32
C ALA A 288 -24.15 -26.83 -15.69
N LEU A 289 -22.87 -26.63 -16.03
CA LEU A 289 -21.72 -27.33 -15.44
C LEU A 289 -21.29 -26.71 -14.10
N LEU A 290 -21.46 -25.40 -13.92
CA LEU A 290 -21.05 -24.70 -12.70
C LEU A 290 -22.03 -24.88 -11.55
N TRP A 291 -23.32 -25.00 -11.84
CA TRP A 291 -24.36 -25.09 -10.83
C TRP A 291 -24.23 -26.30 -9.89
N PRO A 292 -23.94 -27.53 -10.37
CA PRO A 292 -23.65 -28.65 -9.49
C PRO A 292 -22.42 -28.42 -8.61
N LEU A 293 -21.40 -27.72 -9.13
CA LEU A 293 -20.14 -27.46 -8.42
C LEU A 293 -20.28 -26.50 -7.24
N THR A 294 -21.41 -25.78 -7.09
CA THR A 294 -21.68 -24.99 -5.88
C THR A 294 -21.92 -25.87 -4.64
N GLY A 295 -22.15 -27.18 -4.82
CA GLY A 295 -22.26 -28.17 -3.75
C GLY A 295 -21.02 -29.06 -3.59
N HIS A 296 -19.93 -28.80 -4.32
CA HIS A 296 -18.75 -29.66 -4.36
C HIS A 296 -18.07 -29.78 -2.96
N PRO A 297 -17.52 -30.96 -2.58
CA PRO A 297 -16.88 -31.15 -1.27
C PRO A 297 -15.71 -30.18 -1.02
N VAL A 298 -14.92 -29.87 -2.05
CA VAL A 298 -13.79 -28.95 -1.96
C VAL A 298 -14.28 -27.48 -1.96
N PRO A 299 -14.04 -26.69 -0.90
CA PRO A 299 -14.58 -25.33 -0.79
C PRO A 299 -14.05 -24.34 -1.83
N SER A 300 -12.82 -24.52 -2.29
CA SER A 300 -12.26 -23.66 -3.33
C SER A 300 -13.01 -23.82 -4.65
N VAL A 301 -13.38 -25.05 -5.04
CA VAL A 301 -14.21 -25.34 -6.22
C VAL A 301 -15.58 -24.65 -6.08
N ARG A 302 -16.26 -24.80 -4.94
CA ARG A 302 -17.55 -24.12 -4.68
C ARG A 302 -17.45 -22.61 -4.88
N ALA A 303 -16.45 -21.99 -4.26
CA ALA A 303 -16.24 -20.55 -4.38
C ALA A 303 -15.99 -20.14 -5.84
N ARG A 304 -15.20 -20.89 -6.61
CA ARG A 304 -14.91 -20.53 -8.01
C ARG A 304 -16.10 -20.82 -8.93
N ALA A 305 -16.95 -21.78 -8.61
CA ALA A 305 -18.23 -22.00 -9.30
C ALA A 305 -19.16 -20.80 -9.11
N VAL A 306 -19.31 -20.28 -7.88
CA VAL A 306 -20.09 -19.06 -7.61
C VAL A 306 -19.51 -17.85 -8.36
N ALA A 307 -18.19 -17.68 -8.33
CA ALA A 307 -17.52 -16.62 -9.09
C ALA A 307 -17.74 -16.74 -10.60
N GLY A 308 -17.72 -17.97 -11.13
CA GLY A 308 -17.97 -18.26 -12.54
C GLY A 308 -19.41 -17.97 -12.95
N LEU A 309 -20.40 -18.38 -12.14
CA LEU A 309 -21.81 -18.07 -12.35
C LEU A 309 -22.07 -16.56 -12.39
N ARG A 310 -21.44 -15.81 -11.48
CA ARG A 310 -21.45 -14.35 -11.49
C ARG A 310 -20.88 -13.78 -12.78
N LEU A 311 -19.73 -14.29 -13.24
CA LEU A 311 -19.07 -13.84 -14.46
C LEU A 311 -19.93 -14.09 -15.71
N LEU A 312 -20.65 -15.22 -15.76
CA LEU A 312 -21.59 -15.56 -16.83
C LEU A 312 -22.94 -14.82 -16.73
N GLY A 313 -23.17 -14.02 -15.68
CA GLY A 313 -24.45 -13.35 -15.44
C GLY A 313 -25.59 -14.33 -15.12
N ARG A 314 -25.28 -15.54 -14.64
CA ARG A 314 -26.23 -16.60 -14.30
C ARG A 314 -26.42 -16.70 -12.80
N VAL A 315 -26.96 -15.65 -12.22
CA VAL A 315 -27.21 -15.53 -10.78
C VAL A 315 -28.64 -15.92 -10.46
N ASP A 316 -28.81 -16.92 -9.59
CA ASP A 316 -30.08 -17.33 -8.99
C ASP A 316 -30.01 -17.05 -7.48
N LEU A 317 -30.84 -16.10 -7.01
CA LEU A 317 -30.80 -15.64 -5.63
C LEU A 317 -31.21 -16.72 -4.63
N ASP A 318 -32.18 -17.57 -4.99
CA ASP A 318 -32.67 -18.60 -4.09
C ASP A 318 -31.68 -19.75 -3.95
N ARG A 319 -30.97 -20.08 -5.03
CA ARG A 319 -29.90 -21.09 -5.00
C ARG A 319 -28.63 -20.63 -4.31
N LEU A 320 -28.28 -19.34 -4.43
CA LEU A 320 -27.07 -18.79 -3.83
C LEU A 320 -27.23 -18.39 -2.37
N ARG A 321 -28.43 -18.00 -1.93
CA ARG A 321 -28.69 -17.56 -0.55
C ARG A 321 -28.22 -18.58 0.52
N PRO A 322 -28.47 -19.90 0.39
CA PRO A 322 -27.96 -20.89 1.35
C PRO A 322 -26.44 -20.90 1.48
N LEU A 323 -25.69 -20.51 0.44
CA LEU A 323 -24.21 -20.48 0.47
C LEU A 323 -23.65 -19.33 1.32
N LEU A 324 -24.50 -18.44 1.86
CA LEU A 324 -24.09 -17.50 2.90
C LEU A 324 -23.77 -18.22 4.22
N ASP A 325 -24.34 -19.40 4.42
CA ASP A 325 -24.15 -20.24 5.61
C ASP A 325 -23.09 -21.33 5.38
N ASP A 326 -22.33 -21.26 4.27
CA ASP A 326 -21.25 -22.20 3.98
C ASP A 326 -20.17 -22.16 5.10
N PRO A 327 -19.65 -23.31 5.55
CA PRO A 327 -18.64 -23.35 6.60
C PRO A 327 -17.32 -22.70 6.18
N ALA A 328 -17.04 -22.61 4.88
CA ALA A 328 -15.80 -22.06 4.35
C ALA A 328 -15.91 -20.55 4.07
N PRO A 329 -15.07 -19.69 4.70
CA PRO A 329 -15.12 -18.24 4.52
C PRO A 329 -14.98 -17.76 3.08
N ALA A 330 -14.27 -18.52 2.23
CA ALA A 330 -14.08 -18.18 0.84
C ALA A 330 -15.37 -18.26 0.02
N VAL A 331 -16.23 -19.25 0.30
CA VAL A 331 -17.51 -19.43 -0.38
C VAL A 331 -18.47 -18.32 0.04
N THR A 332 -18.64 -18.12 1.34
CA THR A 332 -19.50 -17.05 1.87
C THR A 332 -19.11 -15.67 1.35
N ARG A 333 -17.80 -15.37 1.27
CA ARG A 333 -17.30 -14.11 0.72
C ARG A 333 -17.66 -13.95 -0.76
N GLU A 334 -17.50 -15.00 -1.55
CA GLU A 334 -17.81 -14.95 -2.98
C GLU A 334 -19.33 -14.86 -3.21
N THR A 335 -20.12 -15.61 -2.44
CA THR A 335 -21.58 -15.53 -2.44
C THR A 335 -22.05 -14.12 -2.11
N ALA A 336 -21.55 -13.51 -1.03
CA ALA A 336 -21.91 -12.14 -0.66
C ALA A 336 -21.46 -11.11 -1.72
N THR A 337 -20.29 -11.31 -2.34
CA THR A 337 -19.84 -10.47 -3.46
C THR A 337 -20.78 -10.62 -4.66
N THR A 338 -21.28 -11.82 -4.90
CA THR A 338 -22.24 -12.11 -5.98
C THR A 338 -23.60 -11.53 -5.69
N LEU A 339 -24.11 -11.59 -4.47
CA LEU A 339 -25.43 -11.09 -4.14
C LEU A 339 -25.49 -9.57 -3.93
N LEU A 340 -24.34 -8.88 -3.88
CA LEU A 340 -24.24 -7.45 -3.57
C LEU A 340 -25.12 -6.56 -4.47
N PRO A 341 -25.17 -6.74 -5.81
CA PRO A 341 -26.03 -5.93 -6.68
C PRO A 341 -27.54 -6.13 -6.42
N TRP A 342 -27.92 -7.20 -5.74
CA TRP A 342 -29.31 -7.57 -5.45
C TRP A 342 -29.66 -7.45 -3.96
N ALA A 343 -28.85 -6.76 -3.16
CA ALA A 343 -29.02 -6.65 -1.70
C ALA A 343 -30.44 -6.21 -1.29
N GLY A 344 -31.07 -5.29 -2.03
CA GLY A 344 -32.44 -4.84 -1.78
C GLY A 344 -33.52 -5.91 -1.98
N ARG A 345 -33.24 -6.97 -2.75
CA ARG A 345 -34.16 -8.10 -3.00
C ARG A 345 -34.00 -9.25 -2.00
N LEU A 346 -33.00 -9.19 -1.14
CA LEU A 346 -32.76 -10.23 -0.14
C LEU A 346 -33.67 -10.01 1.09
N PRO A 347 -34.16 -11.09 1.72
CA PRO A 347 -34.95 -10.98 2.94
C PRO A 347 -34.13 -10.35 4.08
N GLU A 348 -34.55 -9.16 4.51
CA GLU A 348 -33.84 -8.34 5.48
C GLU A 348 -33.68 -9.04 6.82
N ASP A 349 -34.77 -9.58 7.37
CA ASP A 349 -34.77 -10.28 8.67
C ASP A 349 -33.78 -11.44 8.70
N ARG A 350 -33.68 -12.18 7.59
CA ARG A 350 -32.73 -13.30 7.47
C ARG A 350 -31.28 -12.84 7.38
N LEU A 351 -31.00 -11.65 6.86
CA LEU A 351 -29.65 -11.08 6.88
C LEU A 351 -29.34 -10.52 8.26
N LEU A 352 -30.29 -9.85 8.90
CA LEU A 352 -30.14 -9.32 10.25
C LEU A 352 -29.83 -10.45 11.23
N ASN A 353 -30.64 -11.51 11.23
CA ASN A 353 -30.41 -12.69 12.07
C ASN A 353 -29.01 -13.28 11.87
N ARG A 354 -28.55 -13.43 10.62
CA ARG A 354 -27.19 -13.91 10.34
C ARG A 354 -26.09 -12.97 10.84
N ALA A 355 -26.34 -11.66 10.86
CA ALA A 355 -25.35 -10.68 11.30
C ALA A 355 -25.24 -10.64 12.84
N THR A 356 -26.36 -10.83 13.54
CA THR A 356 -26.46 -10.62 14.99
C THR A 356 -26.48 -11.91 15.82
N ASP A 357 -26.72 -13.07 15.21
CA ASP A 357 -26.66 -14.35 15.93
C ASP A 357 -25.21 -14.70 16.29
N ASP A 358 -24.93 -14.73 17.60
CA ASP A 358 -23.60 -15.06 18.14
C ASP A 358 -23.17 -16.50 17.87
N ARG A 359 -24.10 -17.40 17.51
CA ARG A 359 -23.78 -18.76 17.06
C ARG A 359 -23.30 -18.80 15.61
N SER A 360 -23.57 -17.77 14.83
CA SER A 360 -23.16 -17.71 13.43
C SER A 360 -21.64 -17.45 13.31
N PRO A 361 -20.93 -18.14 12.41
CA PRO A 361 -19.51 -17.90 12.18
C PRO A 361 -19.20 -16.44 11.84
N ALA A 362 -18.05 -15.94 12.27
CA ALA A 362 -17.65 -14.54 12.07
C ALA A 362 -17.67 -14.11 10.58
N HIS A 363 -17.34 -15.02 9.65
CA HIS A 363 -17.38 -14.72 8.22
C HIS A 363 -18.81 -14.58 7.68
N THR A 364 -19.76 -15.38 8.18
CA THR A 364 -21.19 -15.29 7.85
C THR A 364 -21.77 -13.98 8.35
N ARG A 365 -21.47 -13.62 9.60
CA ARG A 365 -21.88 -12.35 10.19
C ARG A 365 -21.38 -11.14 9.38
N ARG A 366 -20.08 -11.15 9.02
CA ARG A 366 -19.47 -10.11 8.18
C ARG A 366 -20.08 -10.02 6.79
N ALA A 367 -20.39 -11.16 6.17
CA ALA A 367 -21.02 -11.22 4.86
C ALA A 367 -22.47 -10.68 4.90
N ALA A 368 -23.24 -11.06 5.90
CA ALA A 368 -24.60 -10.58 6.08
C ALA A 368 -24.62 -9.06 6.35
N PHE A 369 -23.73 -8.57 7.21
CA PHE A 369 -23.60 -7.14 7.47
C PHE A 369 -23.18 -6.35 6.21
N ARG A 370 -22.28 -6.90 5.39
CA ARG A 370 -21.92 -6.31 4.09
C ARG A 370 -23.12 -6.16 3.15
N LEU A 371 -24.03 -7.14 3.12
CA LEU A 371 -25.24 -7.08 2.30
C LEU A 371 -26.26 -6.07 2.85
N LEU A 372 -26.42 -5.99 4.17
CA LEU A 372 -27.28 -4.97 4.81
C LEU A 372 -26.77 -3.55 4.56
N ARG A 373 -25.46 -3.35 4.60
CA ARG A 373 -24.82 -2.08 4.21
C ARG A 373 -25.07 -1.73 2.74
N ALA A 374 -25.01 -2.70 1.83
CA ALA A 374 -25.29 -2.46 0.42
C ALA A 374 -26.78 -2.16 0.14
N ARG A 375 -27.69 -2.66 0.99
CA ARG A 375 -29.11 -2.30 0.99
C ARG A 375 -29.33 -0.85 1.47
N GLY A 376 -28.56 -0.42 2.47
CA GLY A 376 -28.61 0.93 3.01
C GLY A 376 -29.86 1.23 3.85
N GLY A 377 -30.08 2.51 4.13
CA GLY A 377 -31.27 3.00 4.84
C GLY A 377 -31.38 2.51 6.28
N VAL A 378 -32.62 2.29 6.75
CA VAL A 378 -32.90 1.85 8.13
C VAL A 378 -32.39 0.43 8.39
N ALA A 379 -32.37 -0.43 7.36
CA ALA A 379 -31.84 -1.79 7.48
C ALA A 379 -30.35 -1.81 7.87
N GLU A 380 -29.55 -0.93 7.25
CA GLU A 380 -28.15 -0.74 7.59
C GLU A 380 -27.99 -0.22 9.02
N LEU A 381 -28.76 0.81 9.40
CA LEU A 381 -28.72 1.38 10.75
C LEU A 381 -29.09 0.33 11.80
N ARG A 382 -30.19 -0.40 11.61
CA ARG A 382 -30.65 -1.45 12.53
C ARG A 382 -29.57 -2.50 12.76
N ALA A 383 -28.92 -2.94 11.69
CA ALA A 383 -27.82 -3.90 11.76
C ALA A 383 -26.60 -3.32 12.50
N ALA A 384 -26.22 -2.08 12.20
CA ALA A 384 -25.09 -1.43 12.84
C ALA A 384 -25.32 -1.23 14.35
N VAL A 385 -26.50 -0.75 14.76
CA VAL A 385 -26.84 -0.57 16.17
C VAL A 385 -26.92 -1.92 16.90
N ALA A 386 -27.41 -2.98 16.26
CA ALA A 386 -27.39 -4.32 16.84
C ALA A 386 -25.99 -4.92 17.02
N LEU A 387 -25.01 -4.47 16.22
CA LEU A 387 -23.63 -4.95 16.29
C LEU A 387 -22.74 -4.17 17.29
N LEU A 388 -23.22 -3.06 17.85
CA LEU A 388 -22.45 -2.23 18.79
C LEU A 388 -22.02 -3.00 20.04
N ASP A 389 -22.92 -3.83 20.55
CA ASP A 389 -22.72 -4.61 21.78
C ASP A 389 -22.31 -6.06 21.50
N GLY A 390 -22.03 -6.39 20.23
CA GLY A 390 -21.73 -7.75 19.79
C GLY A 390 -20.30 -8.22 20.12
N PRO A 391 -20.04 -9.53 20.13
CA PRO A 391 -18.74 -10.10 20.53
C PRO A 391 -17.61 -9.88 19.51
N ASP A 392 -17.90 -9.63 18.22
CA ASP A 392 -16.87 -9.33 17.21
C ASP A 392 -16.50 -7.83 17.25
N ARG A 393 -15.40 -7.53 17.96
CA ARG A 393 -14.87 -6.17 18.10
C ARG A 393 -14.57 -5.49 16.76
N ALA A 394 -14.18 -6.22 15.72
CA ALA A 394 -13.92 -5.63 14.41
C ALA A 394 -15.23 -5.18 13.74
N LEU A 395 -16.29 -5.97 13.88
CA LEU A 395 -17.64 -5.58 13.42
C LEU A 395 -18.20 -4.42 14.24
N ALA A 396 -18.02 -4.41 15.57
CA ALA A 396 -18.46 -3.30 16.42
C ALA A 396 -17.77 -1.97 16.06
N THR A 397 -16.46 -1.99 15.81
CA THR A 397 -15.72 -0.80 15.34
C THR A 397 -16.23 -0.31 13.99
N LEU A 398 -16.46 -1.22 13.04
CA LEU A 398 -17.01 -0.87 11.74
C LEU A 398 -18.43 -0.29 11.87
N ALA A 399 -19.29 -0.90 12.68
CA ALA A 399 -20.65 -0.43 12.94
C ALA A 399 -20.67 0.96 13.56
N ARG A 400 -19.78 1.24 14.53
CA ARG A 400 -19.62 2.57 15.14
C ARG A 400 -19.26 3.63 14.09
N SER A 401 -18.27 3.33 13.24
CA SER A 401 -17.87 4.25 12.16
C SER A 401 -19.01 4.48 11.16
N LEU A 402 -19.80 3.46 10.87
CA LEU A 402 -20.93 3.57 9.95
C LEU A 402 -22.06 4.41 10.54
N ILE A 403 -22.42 4.20 11.80
CA ILE A 403 -23.45 4.99 12.49
C ILE A 403 -23.09 6.48 12.47
N GLN A 404 -21.84 6.82 12.77
CA GLN A 404 -21.37 8.21 12.76
C GLN A 404 -21.43 8.87 11.38
N GLN A 405 -21.39 8.07 10.31
CA GLN A 405 -21.43 8.53 8.91
C GLN A 405 -22.81 8.31 8.27
N TRP A 406 -23.78 7.75 9.00
CA TRP A 406 -25.07 7.36 8.45
C TRP A 406 -25.90 8.60 8.14
N GLU A 407 -26.56 8.58 6.98
CA GLU A 407 -27.47 9.64 6.55
C GLU A 407 -28.85 9.04 6.25
N PRO A 408 -29.94 9.73 6.64
CA PRO A 408 -31.28 9.26 6.36
C PRO A 408 -31.53 9.23 4.86
N PRO A 409 -32.14 8.15 4.33
CA PRO A 409 -32.44 8.05 2.91
C PRO A 409 -33.47 9.10 2.49
N VAL A 410 -33.24 9.75 1.35
CA VAL A 410 -34.17 10.74 0.78
C VAL A 410 -35.37 10.00 0.17
N GLY A 411 -36.58 10.25 0.69
CA GLY A 411 -37.82 9.74 0.08
C GLY A 411 -38.19 8.28 0.40
N GLY A 412 -37.63 7.67 1.45
CA GLY A 412 -38.03 6.35 1.93
C GLY A 412 -39.20 6.41 2.92
N HIS A 413 -40.13 5.44 2.86
CA HIS A 413 -41.07 5.19 3.95
C HIS A 413 -40.36 4.37 5.04
N HIS A 414 -40.03 5.01 6.15
CA HIS A 414 -39.59 4.35 7.38
C HIS A 414 -40.57 4.66 8.51
N ASP A 415 -40.70 3.72 9.44
CA ASP A 415 -41.43 3.98 10.69
C ASP A 415 -40.66 5.02 11.51
N PRO A 416 -41.22 6.22 11.74
CA PRO A 416 -40.56 7.26 12.52
C PRO A 416 -40.24 6.81 13.95
N ALA A 417 -41.10 5.97 14.56
CA ALA A 417 -40.90 5.50 15.93
C ALA A 417 -39.72 4.53 16.02
N GLU A 418 -39.59 3.63 15.05
CA GLU A 418 -38.44 2.72 14.98
C GLU A 418 -37.13 3.50 14.79
N LEU A 419 -37.13 4.46 13.86
CA LEU A 419 -35.92 5.23 13.57
C LEU A 419 -35.48 6.05 14.79
N ASP A 420 -36.42 6.67 15.51
CA ASP A 420 -36.10 7.42 16.73
C ASP A 420 -35.53 6.51 17.82
N ALA A 421 -36.11 5.31 18.02
CA ALA A 421 -35.61 4.33 18.98
C ALA A 421 -34.19 3.81 18.63
N LEU A 422 -33.88 3.63 17.34
CA LEU A 422 -32.55 3.26 16.89
C LEU A 422 -31.52 4.38 17.15
N LEU A 423 -31.90 5.63 16.87
CA LEU A 423 -31.06 6.79 17.13
C LEU A 423 -30.80 6.99 18.63
N ASP A 424 -31.80 6.78 19.47
CA ASP A 424 -31.65 6.83 20.93
C ASP A 424 -30.64 5.81 21.45
N ARG A 425 -30.70 4.56 20.96
CA ARG A 425 -29.73 3.51 21.35
C ARG A 425 -28.29 3.86 21.03
N CYS A 426 -28.05 4.65 19.98
CA CYS A 426 -26.72 5.10 19.59
C CYS A 426 -26.42 6.57 19.92
N ALA A 427 -27.25 7.23 20.73
CA ALA A 427 -27.12 8.67 21.03
C ALA A 427 -25.74 9.03 21.60
N HIS A 428 -25.14 8.13 22.39
CA HIS A 428 -23.82 8.29 22.99
C HIS A 428 -22.66 8.38 21.96
N LEU A 429 -22.92 8.11 20.68
CA LEU A 429 -21.93 8.22 19.59
C LEU A 429 -21.86 9.61 18.95
N PHE A 430 -22.80 10.50 19.31
CA PHE A 430 -22.97 11.82 18.70
C PHE A 430 -22.87 12.93 19.74
N SER A 431 -22.50 14.13 19.30
CA SER A 431 -22.79 15.34 20.07
C SER A 431 -24.29 15.66 20.01
N GLY A 432 -24.82 16.36 21.01
CA GLY A 432 -26.24 16.74 21.04
C GLY A 432 -26.68 17.50 19.79
N TYR A 433 -25.83 18.40 19.26
CA TYR A 433 -26.08 19.11 18.01
C TYR A 433 -26.11 18.17 16.79
N ALA A 434 -25.16 17.24 16.69
CA ALA A 434 -25.11 16.30 15.57
C ALA A 434 -26.34 15.38 15.54
N LEU A 435 -26.78 14.90 16.71
CA LEU A 435 -27.97 14.06 16.84
C LEU A 435 -29.27 14.81 16.49
N LEU A 436 -29.43 16.06 16.98
CA LEU A 436 -30.58 16.91 16.63
C LEU A 436 -30.65 17.18 15.13
N ARG A 437 -29.51 17.49 14.51
CA ARG A 437 -29.43 17.70 13.06
C ARG A 437 -29.79 16.43 12.29
N LEU A 438 -29.35 15.26 12.75
CA LEU A 438 -29.67 13.97 12.14
C LEU A 438 -31.17 13.66 12.23
N ARG A 439 -31.78 13.84 13.41
CA ARG A 439 -33.24 13.69 13.63
C ARG A 439 -34.07 14.61 12.74
N SER A 440 -33.66 15.87 12.61
CA SER A 440 -34.32 16.83 11.73
C SER A 440 -34.25 16.41 10.26
N ARG A 441 -33.06 15.99 9.78
CA ARG A 441 -32.88 15.45 8.42
C ARG A 441 -33.69 14.17 8.17
N ALA A 442 -33.93 13.38 9.21
CA ALA A 442 -34.73 12.16 9.17
C ALA A 442 -36.25 12.41 9.25
N GLY A 443 -36.69 13.66 9.40
CA GLY A 443 -38.10 14.02 9.50
C GLY A 443 -38.75 13.75 10.86
N LEU A 444 -37.96 13.53 11.91
CA LEU A 444 -38.44 13.21 13.27
C LEU A 444 -38.82 14.44 14.10
N SER A 445 -38.94 15.62 13.47
CA SER A 445 -39.21 16.88 14.16
C SER A 445 -40.69 17.02 14.54
N GLY A 446 -41.07 16.56 15.76
CA GLY A 446 -42.39 16.87 16.33
C GLY A 446 -42.85 16.10 17.59
N ARG A 447 -42.35 16.49 18.78
CA ARG A 447 -42.93 16.55 20.15
C ARG A 447 -42.03 15.95 21.25
N PRO A 448 -41.55 16.76 22.22
CA PRO A 448 -41.28 16.27 23.56
C PRO A 448 -42.62 15.93 24.25
N ARG A 449 -42.65 14.84 25.01
CA ARG A 449 -43.74 14.53 25.96
C ARG A 449 -43.92 15.70 26.91
N ALA A 450 -45.14 16.22 26.98
CA ALA A 450 -45.58 17.13 28.03
C ALA A 450 -45.74 16.33 29.32
N ASP A 451 -44.96 16.66 30.34
CA ASP A 451 -45.31 16.43 31.73
C ASP A 451 -44.83 17.65 32.53
N GLY A 452 -45.79 18.35 33.13
CA GLY A 452 -45.57 19.23 34.28
C GLY A 452 -45.20 20.68 34.00
N GLU A 453 -46.16 21.49 33.54
CA GLU A 453 -46.23 22.89 33.97
C GLU A 453 -46.88 22.92 35.37
N PRO A 454 -46.56 23.92 36.23
CA PRO A 454 -47.27 25.18 36.08
C PRO A 454 -46.44 26.45 36.30
N GLY A 455 -46.71 27.45 35.45
CA GLY A 455 -46.88 28.86 35.82
C GLY A 455 -45.62 29.67 36.12
N THR A 456 -45.31 30.65 35.25
CA THR A 456 -45.91 31.99 35.34
C THR A 456 -45.45 32.91 34.19
N ALA A 457 -46.45 33.55 33.60
CA ALA A 457 -46.51 34.75 32.76
C ALA A 457 -45.28 35.68 32.65
N GLY A 458 -45.08 36.21 31.43
CA GLY A 458 -44.50 37.55 31.23
C GLY A 458 -43.62 37.72 29.99
N GLU A 459 -44.22 37.80 28.80
CA GLU A 459 -43.63 38.47 27.63
C GLU A 459 -43.76 40.01 27.77
N PRO A 460 -43.20 40.87 26.86
CA PRO A 460 -42.01 40.76 26.00
C PRO A 460 -41.16 42.06 26.00
N GLY A 461 -39.98 42.10 25.36
CA GLY A 461 -39.30 43.40 25.14
C GLY A 461 -37.91 43.41 24.51
N THR A 462 -37.88 43.73 23.20
CA THR A 462 -36.97 44.68 22.54
C THR A 462 -35.43 44.46 22.51
N ALA A 463 -34.96 44.15 21.30
CA ALA A 463 -34.06 44.96 20.45
C ALA A 463 -32.60 45.29 20.84
N ARG A 464 -31.74 45.17 19.80
CA ARG A 464 -30.46 45.87 19.54
C ARG A 464 -29.29 45.46 20.47
N GLU A 465 -28.02 45.48 20.08
CA GLU A 465 -27.22 45.83 18.91
C GLU A 465 -25.77 45.38 19.23
N ALA A 466 -24.93 45.09 18.22
CA ALA A 466 -23.47 45.35 18.20
C ALA A 466 -22.57 44.63 19.27
N ALA A 467 -21.31 44.28 19.08
CA ALA A 467 -20.33 44.33 18.00
C ALA A 467 -19.04 43.62 18.49
N VAL A 468 -18.27 43.04 17.56
CA VAL A 468 -16.80 43.22 17.41
C VAL A 468 -15.84 42.67 18.52
N VAL A 469 -15.14 41.58 18.15
CA VAL A 469 -13.66 41.38 18.14
C VAL A 469 -12.89 40.91 19.41
N ARG A 470 -11.93 40.00 19.11
CA ARG A 470 -10.69 39.55 19.80
C ARG A 470 -10.78 38.39 20.81
N GLY A 471 -10.14 37.25 20.44
CA GLY A 471 -9.52 36.33 21.41
C GLY A 471 -8.13 36.83 21.85
N PRO A 472 -7.22 36.02 22.44
CA PRO A 472 -7.33 34.61 22.86
C PRO A 472 -6.92 34.39 24.34
N GLY A 473 -7.12 33.18 24.88
CA GLY A 473 -6.60 32.79 26.20
C GLY A 473 -6.59 31.28 26.40
N ALA A 474 -5.39 30.70 26.37
CA ALA A 474 -5.12 29.32 26.76
C ALA A 474 -5.34 29.11 28.27
N VAL A 475 -5.58 27.87 28.72
CA VAL A 475 -4.90 27.21 29.85
C VAL A 475 -5.37 25.75 30.00
N ALA A 476 -4.36 24.88 30.14
CA ALA A 476 -4.25 23.59 30.83
C ALA A 476 -5.12 22.38 30.45
N ASP A 477 -4.40 21.35 30.02
CA ASP A 477 -4.77 19.94 30.02
C ASP A 477 -3.78 19.20 30.94
N PRO A 478 -4.21 18.50 32.00
CA PRO A 478 -3.36 17.59 32.75
C PRO A 478 -3.79 16.13 32.52
N GLY A 479 -2.82 15.22 32.44
CA GLY A 479 -3.07 13.82 32.81
C GLY A 479 -2.42 12.78 31.93
N ALA A 480 -1.20 12.40 32.33
CA ALA A 480 -0.44 11.29 31.78
C ALA A 480 -1.12 9.93 31.97
N ALA A 481 -0.86 9.00 31.04
CA ALA A 481 -0.87 7.57 31.30
C ALA A 481 0.36 6.91 30.65
N VAL A 482 1.13 6.23 31.49
CA VAL A 482 2.43 5.60 31.21
C VAL A 482 2.26 4.11 30.91
N GLY A 483 2.80 3.69 29.76
CA GLY A 483 3.72 2.55 29.63
C GLY A 483 3.25 1.34 28.80
N PRO A 484 4.13 0.36 28.46
CA PRO A 484 5.59 0.40 28.25
C PRO A 484 5.99 -0.19 26.88
N GLY A 485 7.16 0.19 26.36
CA GLY A 485 7.74 -0.39 25.15
C GLY A 485 9.11 0.20 24.87
N ALA A 486 10.12 -0.32 25.56
CA ALA A 486 11.51 0.11 25.48
C ALA A 486 12.11 -0.17 24.10
N GLY A 487 11.85 0.72 23.14
CA GLY A 487 12.82 1.04 22.10
C GLY A 487 13.85 1.99 22.69
N SER A 488 15.15 1.76 22.43
CA SER A 488 16.20 2.71 22.81
C SER A 488 15.79 4.14 22.43
N PRO A 489 15.96 5.13 23.33
CA PRO A 489 15.52 6.49 23.04
C PRO A 489 16.24 7.00 21.81
N VAL A 490 15.47 7.42 20.80
CA VAL A 490 16.03 8.14 19.65
C VAL A 490 16.77 9.37 20.21
N PRO A 491 18.08 9.50 20.00
CA PRO A 491 18.86 10.58 20.57
C PRO A 491 18.27 11.93 20.14
N SER A 492 18.14 12.86 21.11
CA SER A 492 17.65 14.23 20.86
C SER A 492 18.50 14.92 19.78
N ARG A 493 17.90 15.84 19.02
CA ARG A 493 18.55 16.55 17.88
C ARG A 493 19.94 17.09 18.24
N SER A 494 20.09 17.71 19.41
CA SER A 494 21.36 18.27 19.92
C SER A 494 22.38 17.22 20.40
N SER A 495 21.97 15.96 20.60
CA SER A 495 22.86 14.86 21.01
C SER A 495 23.50 14.14 19.82
N ARG A 496 22.81 14.04 18.66
CA ARG A 496 23.34 13.48 17.40
C ARG A 496 24.47 14.33 16.82
N VAL A 497 24.25 15.64 16.65
CA VAL A 497 25.29 16.58 16.17
C VAL A 497 26.51 16.56 17.09
N GLY A 498 26.30 16.52 18.41
CA GLY A 498 27.38 16.41 19.39
C GLY A 498 28.17 15.10 19.31
N ALA A 499 27.52 13.97 18.98
CA ALA A 499 28.20 12.69 18.77
C ALA A 499 29.07 12.70 17.51
N ILE A 500 28.58 13.29 16.42
CA ILE A 500 29.31 13.43 15.15
C ILE A 500 30.56 14.32 15.32
N ILE A 501 30.42 15.44 16.02
CA ILE A 501 31.55 16.31 16.39
C ILE A 501 32.61 15.51 17.17
N ARG A 502 32.19 14.74 18.19
CA ARG A 502 33.12 13.94 19.00
C ARG A 502 33.80 12.84 18.20
N ALA A 503 33.08 12.18 17.30
CA ALA A 503 33.63 11.12 16.44
C ALA A 503 34.68 11.67 15.46
N TRP A 504 34.46 12.86 14.89
CA TRP A 504 35.40 13.48 13.95
C TRP A 504 36.62 14.10 14.66
N VAL A 505 36.42 14.79 15.79
CA VAL A 505 37.52 15.35 16.60
C VAL A 505 38.47 14.26 17.12
N LYS A 506 37.95 13.09 17.50
CA LYS A 506 38.78 11.94 17.88
C LYS A 506 39.68 11.43 16.74
N ARG A 507 39.30 11.67 15.48
CA ARG A 507 40.05 11.24 14.29
C ARG A 507 41.12 12.24 13.86
N THR A 508 40.91 13.54 14.03
CA THR A 508 41.93 14.55 13.69
C THR A 508 43.05 14.68 14.72
N ASN A 509 42.85 14.12 15.92
CA ASN A 509 43.84 14.11 17.01
C ASN A 509 44.55 12.75 17.18
N ALA A 510 44.30 11.79 16.28
CA ALA A 510 44.94 10.47 16.23
C ALA A 510 45.58 10.32 14.84
#